data_AF-A0A8D8X7U9-F1
#
_entry.id   AF-A0A8D8X7U9-F1
#
_cell.length_a   1.000
_cell.length_b   1.000
_cell.length_c   1.000
_cell.angle_alpha   90.00
_cell.angle_beta   90.00
_cell.angle_gamma   90.00
#
_symmetry.space_group_name_H-M   'P 1'
#
loop_
_entity.id
_entity.type
_entity.pdbx_description
1 polymer ?
#
loop_
_entity_poly.entity_id
_entity_poly.type
_entity_poly.pdbx_seq_one_letter_code
_entity_poly.pdbx_strand_id
1 'polypeptide(L)'
;MSLFKVQDLWSTQQSSDDGIESIFNATSLTVGTLGEFENEIIVTSNYTGCLRMYCPSRDNLEVGYLSDDCLLEIVMGHPVIQTSIGKYVSGSPISYLATLHPQCISITFLISVVLLSAT
;
A
#
# COMPACT_ATOMS: atom_id res chain seq x y z
N MET A 1 22.77 1.84 26.61
CA MET A 1 23.21 2.54 25.39
C MET A 1 23.07 1.55 24.23
N SER A 2 22.09 1.73 23.34
CA SER A 2 21.98 0.87 22.16
C SER A 2 23.08 1.24 21.17
N LEU A 3 23.90 0.27 20.76
CA LEU A 3 25.05 0.47 19.88
C LEU A 3 24.63 0.76 18.42
N PHE A 4 23.39 0.40 18.06
CA PHE A 4 22.77 0.71 16.78
C PHE A 4 21.41 1.34 17.05
N LYS A 5 21.18 2.52 16.47
CA LYS A 5 19.90 3.21 16.50
C LYS A 5 19.33 3.19 15.08
N VAL A 6 18.11 2.70 14.94
CA VAL A 6 17.39 2.80 13.67
C VAL A 6 17.06 4.27 13.45
N GLN A 7 17.42 4.79 12.28
CA GLN A 7 17.03 6.12 11.84
C GLN A 7 15.68 5.99 11.14
N ASP A 8 14.63 6.52 11.77
CA ASP A 8 13.32 6.58 11.16
C ASP A 8 13.31 7.71 10.11
N LEU A 9 13.20 7.32 8.84
CA LEU A 9 13.12 8.26 7.72
C LEU A 9 11.67 8.58 7.34
N TRP A 10 10.80 7.58 7.46
CA TRP A 10 9.38 7.72 7.19
C TRP A 10 8.62 6.73 8.06
N SER A 11 7.53 7.18 8.66
CA SER A 11 6.64 6.33 9.44
C SER A 11 5.24 6.91 9.45
N THR A 12 4.26 6.03 9.43
CA THR A 12 2.85 6.41 9.57
C THR A 12 2.18 5.45 10.53
N GLN A 13 1.13 5.91 11.20
CA GLN A 13 0.32 5.08 12.08
C GLN A 13 -1.04 4.85 11.42
N GLN A 14 -1.39 3.57 11.24
CA GLN A 14 -2.70 3.19 10.72
C GLN A 14 -3.66 2.99 11.89
N SER A 15 -4.32 4.07 12.30
CA SER A 15 -5.50 4.02 13.18
C SER A 15 -6.77 3.79 12.35
N SER A 16 -7.70 3.03 12.89
CA SER A 16 -9.06 2.90 12.36
C SER A 16 -9.95 3.98 12.97
N ASP A 17 -10.73 4.66 12.14
CA ASP A 17 -11.65 5.71 12.58
C ASP A 17 -12.78 5.17 13.49
N ASP A 18 -13.11 3.88 13.36
CA ASP A 18 -14.19 3.22 14.11
C ASP A 18 -13.75 2.64 15.48
N GLY A 19 -12.51 2.87 15.91
CA GLY A 19 -11.99 2.35 17.19
C GLY A 19 -11.79 0.83 17.24
N ILE A 20 -12.03 0.11 16.13
CA ILE A 20 -11.75 -1.32 15.98
C ILE A 20 -10.28 -1.48 15.62
N GLU A 21 -9.44 -1.99 16.51
CA GLU A 21 -8.01 -2.16 16.24
C GLU A 21 -7.77 -2.91 14.92
N SER A 22 -6.94 -2.33 14.05
CA SER A 22 -6.55 -2.96 12.80
C SER A 22 -5.66 -4.15 13.10
N ILE A 23 -6.13 -5.35 12.74
CA ILE A 23 -5.39 -6.59 12.96
C ILE A 23 -4.47 -6.86 11.77
N PHE A 24 -3.16 -6.80 12.01
CA PHE A 24 -2.11 -7.06 11.02
C PHE A 24 -1.42 -8.41 11.28
N ASN A 25 -0.88 -9.03 10.22
CA ASN A 25 -0.08 -10.25 10.29
C ASN A 25 1.20 -10.08 9.44
N ALA A 26 2.08 -11.08 9.43
CA ALA A 26 3.31 -11.08 8.64
C ALA A 26 3.07 -10.86 7.12
N THR A 27 1.88 -11.19 6.63
CA THR A 27 1.46 -11.05 5.22
C THR A 27 0.79 -9.71 4.90
N SER A 28 0.62 -8.84 5.90
CA SER A 28 -0.06 -7.54 5.77
C SER A 28 0.76 -6.47 5.07
N LEU A 29 2.06 -6.72 4.84
CA LEU A 29 2.97 -5.76 4.21
C LEU A 29 3.47 -6.32 2.89
N THR A 30 3.40 -5.53 1.84
CA THR A 30 3.96 -5.86 0.54
C THR A 30 4.65 -4.62 -0.02
N VAL A 31 5.88 -4.78 -0.49
CA VAL A 31 6.64 -3.69 -1.11
C VAL A 31 7.03 -4.13 -2.52
N GLY A 32 6.87 -3.25 -3.48
CA GLY A 32 7.32 -3.49 -4.84
C GLY A 32 6.81 -2.47 -5.84
N THR A 33 7.28 -2.61 -7.08
CA THR A 33 6.88 -1.75 -8.20
C THR A 33 5.56 -2.23 -8.78
N LEU A 34 4.54 -1.38 -8.79
CA LEU A 34 3.20 -1.69 -9.29
C LEU A 34 2.91 -0.94 -10.58
N GLY A 35 2.37 -1.60 -11.61
CA GLY A 35 1.97 -0.97 -12.86
C GLY A 35 3.16 -0.32 -13.59
N GLU A 36 3.02 0.98 -13.88
CA GLU A 36 4.03 1.82 -14.55
C GLU A 36 4.76 2.76 -13.59
N PHE A 37 4.51 2.65 -12.27
CA PHE A 37 5.22 3.48 -11.30
C PHE A 37 6.71 3.14 -11.32
N GLU A 38 7.57 4.16 -11.29
CA GLU A 38 9.02 3.94 -11.19
C GLU A 38 9.46 3.66 -9.74
N ASN A 39 8.70 4.20 -8.78
CA ASN A 39 8.98 4.04 -7.35
C ASN A 39 8.36 2.76 -6.79
N GLU A 40 9.00 2.22 -5.76
CA GLU A 40 8.41 1.14 -4.96
C GLU A 40 7.24 1.68 -4.15
N ILE A 41 6.15 0.94 -4.15
CA ILE A 41 4.95 1.24 -3.39
C ILE A 41 4.90 0.31 -2.19
N ILE A 42 4.58 0.88 -1.03
CA ILE A 42 4.32 0.15 0.20
C ILE A 42 2.81 -0.09 0.27
N VAL A 43 2.40 -1.35 0.16
CA VAL A 43 1.01 -1.77 0.30
C VAL A 43 0.82 -2.36 1.70
N THR A 44 -0.11 -1.80 2.47
CA THR A 44 -0.53 -2.36 3.75
C THR A 44 -1.95 -2.88 3.64
N SER A 45 -2.20 -4.06 4.20
CA SER A 45 -3.52 -4.67 4.25
C SER A 45 -3.79 -5.26 5.62
N ASN A 46 -5.05 -5.31 6.04
CA ASN A 46 -5.42 -5.87 7.33
C ASN A 46 -6.65 -6.79 7.24
N TYR A 47 -6.87 -7.56 8.31
CA TYR A 47 -8.00 -8.48 8.39
C TYR A 47 -9.35 -7.77 8.52
N THR A 48 -9.37 -6.48 8.84
CA THR A 48 -10.61 -5.68 8.87
C THR A 48 -11.07 -5.27 7.46
N GLY A 49 -10.28 -5.53 6.42
CA GLY A 49 -10.62 -5.26 5.03
C GLY A 49 -10.04 -3.97 4.48
N CYS A 50 -9.27 -3.22 5.26
CA CYS A 50 -8.62 -2.00 4.80
C CYS A 50 -7.33 -2.32 4.02
N LEU A 51 -7.18 -1.71 2.86
CA LEU A 51 -6.00 -1.74 2.02
C LEU A 51 -5.55 -0.30 1.78
N ARG A 52 -4.30 0.00 2.11
CA ARG A 52 -3.66 1.30 1.85
C ARG A 52 -2.42 1.13 1.01
N MET A 53 -2.16 2.10 0.14
CA MET A 53 -0.94 2.15 -0.68
C MET A 53 -0.22 3.47 -0.42
N TYR A 54 1.07 3.38 -0.14
CA TYR A 54 1.92 4.53 0.12
C TYR A 54 3.08 4.59 -0.88
N CYS A 55 3.39 5.79 -1.34
CA CYS A 55 4.59 6.09 -2.10
C CYS A 55 5.33 7.22 -1.38
N PRO A 56 6.18 6.91 -0.38
CA PRO A 56 6.90 7.93 0.36
C PRO A 56 7.77 8.75 -0.59
N SER A 57 7.61 10.07 -0.58
CA SER A 57 8.40 10.95 -1.43
C SER A 57 9.89 10.90 -1.06
N ARG A 58 10.74 10.56 -2.02
CA ARG A 58 12.20 10.50 -1.83
C ARG A 58 12.81 11.86 -1.50
N ASP A 59 12.18 12.95 -1.94
CA ASP A 59 12.72 14.31 -1.81
C ASP A 59 12.42 14.93 -0.43
N ASN A 60 11.48 14.35 0.34
CA ASN A 60 10.98 14.89 1.61
C ASN A 60 11.23 13.98 2.82
N LEU A 61 12.29 13.17 2.79
CA LEU A 61 12.66 12.28 3.90
C LEU A 61 12.92 13.02 5.24
N GLU A 62 13.12 14.34 5.22
CA GLU A 62 13.25 15.16 6.44
C GLU A 62 11.90 15.54 7.07
N VAL A 63 10.81 15.48 6.31
CA VAL A 63 9.48 15.96 6.73
C VAL A 63 8.63 14.82 7.33
N GLY A 64 9.03 13.56 7.13
CA GLY A 64 8.28 12.39 7.57
C GLY A 64 7.05 12.13 6.69
N TYR A 65 5.97 11.62 7.28
CA TYR A 65 4.74 11.29 6.56
C TYR A 65 3.97 12.54 6.12
N LEU A 66 3.63 12.62 4.83
CA LEU A 66 2.72 13.59 4.24
C LEU A 66 1.43 12.91 3.80
N SER A 67 0.31 13.65 3.81
CA SER A 67 -0.98 13.11 3.35
C SER A 67 -0.94 12.62 1.91
N ASP A 68 -0.15 13.28 1.06
CA ASP A 68 0.05 12.91 -0.36
C ASP A 68 0.87 11.62 -0.54
N ASP A 69 1.58 11.16 0.50
CA ASP A 69 2.28 9.87 0.45
C ASP A 69 1.27 8.72 0.41
N CYS A 70 0.03 8.90 0.90
CA CYS A 70 -1.04 7.92 0.79
C CYS A 70 -1.73 8.05 -0.58
N LEU A 71 -1.38 7.15 -1.50
CA LEU A 71 -1.94 7.15 -2.86
C LEU A 71 -3.37 6.63 -2.92
N LEU A 72 -3.68 5.66 -2.05
CA LEU A 72 -4.98 5.00 -2.03
C LEU A 72 -5.27 4.51 -0.62
N GLU A 73 -6.50 4.74 -0.19
CA GLU A 73 -7.11 4.05 0.93
C GLU A 73 -8.47 3.50 0.50
N ILE A 74 -8.65 2.19 0.66
CA ILE A 74 -9.92 1.53 0.37
C ILE A 74 -10.27 0.55 1.48
N VAL A 75 -11.51 0.66 1.97
CA VAL A 75 -12.09 -0.33 2.88
C VAL A 75 -12.89 -1.31 2.04
N MET A 76 -12.36 -2.52 1.90
CA MET A 76 -13.07 -3.63 1.30
C MET A 76 -14.01 -4.25 2.32
N GLY A 77 -15.23 -4.59 1.91
CA GLY A 77 -16.23 -5.22 2.79
C GLY A 77 -15.92 -6.65 3.21
N HIS A 78 -14.69 -7.12 3.01
CA HIS A 78 -14.24 -8.48 3.27
C HIS A 78 -12.76 -8.50 3.70
N PRO A 79 -12.36 -9.45 4.57
CA PRO A 79 -10.99 -9.53 5.10
C PRO A 79 -9.92 -9.66 4.01
N VAL A 80 -8.78 -9.01 4.21
CA VAL A 80 -7.58 -9.21 3.38
C VAL A 80 -6.61 -10.11 4.13
N ILE A 81 -6.31 -11.27 3.56
CA ILE A 81 -5.39 -12.24 4.17
C ILE A 81 -3.95 -11.91 3.79
N GLN A 82 -3.74 -11.61 2.50
CA GLN A 82 -2.42 -11.35 1.94
C GLN A 82 -2.52 -10.52 0.67
N THR A 83 -1.52 -9.68 0.45
CA THR A 83 -1.28 -8.98 -0.80
C THR A 83 0.01 -9.45 -1.44
N SER A 84 0.11 -9.35 -2.77
CA SER A 84 1.35 -9.60 -3.49
C SER A 84 1.39 -8.82 -4.80
N ILE A 85 2.57 -8.32 -5.18
CA ILE A 85 2.77 -7.61 -6.45
C ILE A 85 3.50 -8.54 -7.42
N GLY A 86 3.01 -8.66 -8.65
CA GLY A 86 3.61 -9.55 -9.64
C GLY A 86 2.93 -9.54 -11.00
N LYS A 87 3.43 -10.35 -11.93
CA LYS A 87 2.88 -10.48 -13.28
C LYS A 87 1.81 -11.57 -13.31
N TYR A 88 0.56 -11.18 -13.08
CA TYR A 88 -0.57 -12.11 -12.97
C TYR A 88 -1.42 -12.22 -14.24
N VAL A 89 -1.20 -11.36 -15.23
CA VAL A 89 -1.96 -11.34 -16.50
C VAL A 89 -1.06 -11.75 -17.66
N SER A 90 -1.44 -12.81 -18.38
CA SER A 90 -0.69 -13.29 -19.55
C SER A 90 -0.69 -12.26 -20.68
N GLY A 91 0.47 -12.07 -21.31
CA GLY A 91 0.64 -11.11 -22.41
C GLY A 91 0.81 -9.65 -21.96
N SER A 92 0.73 -9.37 -20.66
CA SER A 92 0.96 -8.04 -20.11
C SER A 92 2.36 -7.95 -19.46
N PRO A 93 3.19 -6.95 -19.81
CA PRO A 93 4.51 -6.79 -19.20
C PRO A 93 4.47 -6.12 -17.82
N ILE A 94 3.36 -5.46 -17.48
CA ILE A 94 3.19 -4.69 -16.23
C ILE A 94 2.91 -5.60 -15.03
N SER A 95 3.23 -5.11 -13.83
CA SER A 95 2.89 -5.75 -12.58
C SER A 95 1.49 -5.35 -12.10
N TYR A 96 0.85 -6.29 -11.42
CA TYR A 96 -0.50 -6.20 -10.87
C TYR A 96 -0.44 -6.47 -9.37
N LEU A 97 -1.44 -5.98 -8.65
CA LEU A 97 -1.66 -6.31 -7.26
C LEU A 97 -2.64 -7.49 -7.18
N ALA A 98 -2.20 -8.58 -6.58
CA ALA A 98 -3.09 -9.67 -6.18
C ALA A 98 -3.48 -9.47 -4.71
N THR A 99 -4.78 -9.56 -4.45
CA THR A 99 -5.36 -9.49 -3.11
C THR A 99 -6.06 -10.81 -2.81
N LEU A 100 -5.63 -11.50 -1.76
CA LEU A 100 -6.21 -12.75 -1.30
C LEU A 100 -7.26 -12.48 -0.24
N HIS A 101 -8.48 -12.93 -0.51
CA HIS A 101 -9.60 -12.98 0.42
C HIS A 101 -9.90 -14.45 0.80
N PRO A 102 -10.70 -14.71 1.85
CA PRO A 102 -11.03 -16.07 2.27
C PRO A 102 -11.67 -16.96 1.18
N GLN A 103 -12.42 -16.35 0.24
CA GLN A 103 -13.18 -17.08 -0.77
C GLN A 103 -12.84 -16.71 -2.21
N CYS A 104 -11.98 -15.71 -2.43
CA CYS A 104 -11.62 -15.24 -3.77
C CYS A 104 -10.23 -14.63 -3.81
N ILE A 105 -9.70 -14.51 -5.02
CA ILE A 105 -8.48 -13.76 -5.31
C ILE A 105 -8.85 -12.68 -6.32
N SER A 106 -8.48 -11.44 -6.01
CA SER A 106 -8.73 -10.27 -6.85
C SER A 106 -7.40 -9.81 -7.46
N ILE A 107 -7.36 -9.65 -8.78
CA ILE A 107 -6.23 -9.07 -9.50
C ILE A 107 -6.62 -7.66 -9.94
N THR A 108 -5.89 -6.66 -9.45
CA THR A 108 -6.12 -5.25 -9.75
C THR A 108 -4.89 -4.61 -10.37
N PHE A 109 -5.11 -3.69 -11.30
CA PHE A 109 -4.09 -2.78 -11.80
C PHE A 109 -4.37 -1.39 -11.25
N LEU A 110 -3.32 -0.63 -10.97
CA LEU A 110 -3.44 0.76 -10.55
C LEU A 110 -3.15 1.66 -11.75
N ILE A 111 -4.03 2.63 -12.00
CA ILE A 111 -3.84 3.63 -13.04
C ILE A 111 -3.78 5.01 -12.37
N SER A 112 -2.71 5.75 -12.65
CA SER A 112 -2.61 7.14 -12.22
C SER A 112 -3.47 7.99 -13.15
N VAL A 113 -4.57 8.52 -12.65
CA VAL A 113 -5.36 9.53 -13.35
C VAL A 113 -4.95 10.88 -12.80
N VAL A 114 -4.07 11.57 -13.51
CA VAL A 114 -3.82 13.00 -13.26
C VAL A 114 -5.06 13.75 -13.72
N LEU A 115 -5.94 14.10 -12.79
CA LEU A 115 -6.96 15.11 -13.03
C LEU A 115 -6.24 16.43 -13.24
N LEU A 116 -6.00 16.79 -14.51
CA LEU A 116 -5.68 18.16 -14.90
C LEU A 116 -6.86 19.03 -14.46
N SER A 117 -6.77 19.62 -13.26
CA SER A 117 -7.67 20.71 -12.90
C SER A 117 -7.34 21.87 -13.83
N ALA A 118 -8.19 22.09 -14.83
CA ALA A 118 -8.15 23.29 -15.62
C ALA A 118 -8.53 24.48 -14.71
N THR A 119 -7.59 25.43 -14.62
CA THR A 119 -7.71 26.85 -14.24
C THR A 119 -8.21 27.20 -12.85
#